data_AF-A0A968WQV2-F1
#
_entry.id   AF-A0A968WQV2-F1
#
_cell.length_a   1.000
_cell.length_b   1.000
_cell.length_c   1.000
_cell.angle_alpha   90.00
_cell.angle_beta   90.00
_cell.angle_gamma   90.00
#
_symmetry.space_group_name_H-M   'P 1'
#
loop_
_entity.id
_entity.type
_entity.pdbx_description
1 polymer ?
#
loop_
_entity_poly.entity_id
_entity_poly.type
_entity_poly.pdbx_seq_one_letter_code
_entity_poly.pdbx_strand_id
1 'polypeptide(L)' 'MKMITATEANRDFSKLLDRVAEGEAIGITKHGKIVATLRPAQETSAHREELKRQHISELRARKPFAHVTSRGTRDELYED' A
#
# COMPACT_ATOMS: atom_id res chain seq x y z
N MET A 1 10.20 -12.85 3.84
CA MET A 1 9.70 -12.73 2.46
C MET A 1 10.60 -13.57 1.57
N LYS A 2 10.07 -14.67 1.00
CA LYS A 2 10.86 -15.60 0.18
C LYS A 2 11.00 -15.05 -1.24
N MET A 3 12.15 -15.24 -1.88
CA MET A 3 12.36 -14.84 -3.28
C MET A 3 12.54 -16.06 -4.17
N ILE A 4 11.79 -16.10 -5.26
CA ILE A 4 11.85 -17.16 -6.26
C ILE A 4 12.07 -16.56 -7.64
N THR A 5 12.53 -17.38 -8.59
CA THR A 5 12.65 -16.93 -9.99
C THR A 5 11.30 -16.97 -10.70
N ALA A 6 11.15 -16.21 -11.78
CA ALA A 6 9.97 -16.27 -12.63
C ALA A 6 9.75 -17.69 -13.22
N THR A 7 10.83 -18.42 -13.50
CA THR A 7 10.77 -19.80 -14.00
C THR A 7 10.25 -20.76 -12.94
N GLU A 8 10.71 -20.63 -11.70
CA GLU A 8 10.24 -21.41 -10.55
C GLU A 8 8.78 -21.09 -10.23
N ALA A 9 8.41 -19.81 -10.27
CA ALA A 9 7.04 -19.35 -10.09
C ALA A 9 6.08 -19.98 -11.11
N ASN A 10 6.48 -20.13 -12.37
CA ASN A 10 5.65 -20.72 -13.42
C ASN A 10 5.52 -22.25 -13.28
N ARG A 11 6.51 -22.93 -12.69
CA ARG A 11 6.48 -24.39 -12.50
C ARG A 11 5.63 -24.82 -11.30
N ASP A 12 5.72 -24.09 -10.19
CA ASP A 12 5.05 -24.43 -8.94
C ASP A 12 3.95 -23.43 -8.56
N PHE A 13 3.31 -22.79 -9.56
CA PHE A 13 2.38 -21.68 -9.33
C PHE A 13 1.26 -22.03 -8.36
N SER A 14 0.59 -23.18 -8.54
CA SER A 14 -0.52 -23.59 -7.66
C SER A 14 -0.07 -23.77 -6.21
N LYS A 15 1.07 -24.43 -5.97
CA LYS A 15 1.62 -24.61 -4.62
C LYS A 15 2.00 -23.27 -3.97
N LEU A 16 2.45 -22.31 -4.78
CA LEU A 16 2.76 -20.97 -4.30
C LEU A 16 1.48 -20.24 -3.89
N LEU A 17 0.38 -20.42 -4.61
CA LEU A 17 -0.92 -19.86 -4.21
C LEU A 17 -1.42 -20.45 -2.90
N ASP A 18 -1.28 -21.77 -2.67
CA ASP A 18 -1.66 -22.39 -1.39
C ASP A 18 -0.89 -21.78 -0.21
N ARG A 19 0.43 -21.62 -0.36
CA ARG A 19 1.30 -20.98 0.65
C ARG A 19 0.95 -19.50 0.87
N VAL A 20 0.61 -18.80 -0.21
CA VAL A 20 0.16 -17.40 -0.14
C VAL A 20 -1.22 -17.31 0.52
N ALA A 21 -2.10 -18.29 0.33
CA ALA A 21 -3.37 -18.36 1.03
C ALA A 21 -3.20 -18.59 2.55
N GLU A 22 -2.15 -19.32 2.95
CA GLU A 22 -1.77 -19.50 4.36
C GLU A 22 -1.15 -18.24 5.01
N GLY A 23 -0.89 -17.18 4.24
CA GLY A 23 -0.34 -15.92 4.77
C GLY A 23 1.06 -15.57 4.24
N GLU A 24 1.69 -16.40 3.41
CA GLU A 24 3.06 -16.13 2.96
C GLU A 24 3.13 -15.03 1.89
N ALA A 25 4.10 -14.12 2.02
CA ALA A 25 4.45 -13.16 0.98
C ALA A 25 5.70 -13.60 0.21
N ILE A 26 5.58 -13.71 -1.12
CA ILE A 26 6.62 -14.25 -2.00
C ILE A 26 6.97 -13.23 -3.08
N GLY A 27 8.25 -12.87 -3.18
CA GLY A 27 8.80 -12.03 -4.25
C GLY A 27 9.21 -12.87 -5.45
N ILE A 28 8.86 -12.42 -6.65
CA ILE A 28 9.24 -13.06 -7.91
C ILE A 28 10.32 -12.20 -8.56
N THR A 29 11.42 -12.85 -8.93
CA THR A 29 12.58 -12.22 -9.57
C THR A 29 12.75 -12.66 -11.01
N LYS A 30 13.22 -11.75 -11.87
CA LYS A 30 13.61 -12.03 -13.26
C LYS A 30 14.97 -11.38 -13.50
N HIS A 31 15.96 -12.18 -13.90
CA HIS A 31 17.36 -11.74 -14.04
C HIS A 31 17.89 -11.03 -12.77
N GLY A 32 17.60 -11.57 -11.59
CA GLY A 32 18.05 -11.01 -10.30
C GLY A 32 17.30 -9.77 -9.82
N LYS A 33 16.34 -9.23 -10.59
CA LYS A 33 15.52 -8.08 -10.19
C LYS A 33 14.15 -8.54 -9.76
N ILE A 34 13.62 -7.99 -8.67
CA ILE A 34 12.24 -8.22 -8.22
C ILE A 34 11.30 -7.57 -9.24
N VAL A 35 10.39 -8.36 -9.81
CA VAL A 35 9.42 -7.90 -10.82
C VAL A 35 7.98 -8.00 -10.36
N ALA A 36 7.69 -8.87 -9.38
CA ALA A 36 6.34 -9.02 -8.85
C ALA A 36 6.38 -9.54 -7.40
N THR A 37 5.26 -9.46 -6.71
CA THR A 37 5.08 -10.04 -5.38
C THR A 37 3.69 -10.67 -5.28
N LEU A 38 3.63 -11.92 -4.83
CA LEU A 38 2.39 -12.60 -4.45
C LEU A 38 2.14 -12.39 -2.96
N ARG A 39 0.91 -12.02 -2.61
CA ARG A 39 0.46 -11.77 -1.24
C ARG A 39 -0.98 -12.27 -1.04
N PRO A 40 -1.35 -12.61 0.21
CA PRO A 40 -2.71 -13.02 0.54
C PRO A 40 -3.71 -11.92 0.14
N ALA A 41 -4.86 -12.31 -0.41
CA ALA A 41 -5.85 -11.36 -0.89
C ALA A 41 -6.58 -10.61 0.23
N GLN A 42 -6.81 -11.27 1.38
CA GLN A 42 -7.69 -10.75 2.44
C GLN A 42 -7.00 -9.96 3.55
N GLU A 43 -5.67 -9.96 3.62
CA GLU A 43 -4.97 -9.31 4.73
C GLU A 43 -4.95 -7.77 4.59
N THR A 44 -5.22 -7.24 3.39
CA THR A 44 -5.00 -5.82 3.10
C THR A 44 -6.27 -5.00 2.88
N SER A 45 -7.40 -5.52 2.40
CA SER A 45 -8.56 -4.65 2.11
C SER A 45 -9.23 -4.13 3.38
N ALA A 46 -9.62 -5.02 4.30
CA ALA A 46 -10.26 -4.63 5.55
C ALA A 46 -9.32 -3.79 6.44
N HIS A 47 -8.06 -4.21 6.58
CA HIS A 47 -7.07 -3.50 7.38
C HIS A 47 -6.68 -2.15 6.76
N ARG A 48 -6.52 -2.05 5.44
CA ARG A 48 -6.22 -0.78 4.77
C ARG A 48 -7.42 0.17 4.80
N GLU A 49 -8.65 -0.34 4.66
CA GLU A 49 -9.86 0.47 4.83
C GLU A 49 -10.04 0.94 6.27
N GLU A 50 -9.65 0.14 7.26
CA GLU A 50 -9.64 0.52 8.67
C GLU A 50 -8.58 1.60 8.95
N LEU A 51 -7.34 1.39 8.52
CA LEU A 51 -6.27 2.39 8.63
C LEU A 51 -6.62 3.70 7.91
N LYS A 52 -7.22 3.61 6.73
CA LYS A 52 -7.71 4.77 5.98
C LYS A 52 -8.81 5.50 6.74
N ARG A 53 -9.76 4.76 7.32
CA ARG A 53 -10.83 5.34 8.17
C ARG A 53 -10.24 6.03 9.40
N GLN A 54 -9.31 5.38 10.10
CA GLN A 54 -8.62 5.95 11.25
C GLN A 54 -7.87 7.21 10.87
N HIS A 55 -7.08 7.18 9.80
CA HIS A 55 -6.33 8.33 9.33
C HIS A 55 -7.24 9.51 8.93
N ILE A 56 -8.35 9.25 8.22
CA ILE A 56 -9.33 10.29 7.89
C ILE A 56 -9.99 10.85 9.16
N SER A 57 -10.29 10.01 10.14
CA SER A 57 -10.85 10.42 11.43
C SER A 57 -9.88 11.36 12.17
N GLU A 58 -8.60 11.00 12.23
CA GLU A 58 -7.54 11.83 12.82
C GLU A 58 -7.42 13.18 12.11
N LEU A 59 -7.40 13.19 10.78
CA LEU A 59 -7.33 14.43 10.00
C LEU A 59 -8.55 15.33 10.23
N ARG A 60 -9.75 14.75 10.39
CA ARG A 60 -10.98 15.51 10.70
C ARG A 60 -10.99 16.05 12.13
N ALA A 61 -10.45 15.30 13.08
CA ALA A 61 -10.35 15.72 14.48
C ALA A 61 -9.30 16.84 14.66
N ARG A 62 -8.28 16.87 13.80
CA ARG A 62 -7.31 17.95 13.77
C ARG A 62 -7.99 19.24 13.27
N LYS A 63 -7.98 20.30 14.08
CA LYS A 63 -8.51 21.62 13.66
C LYS A 63 -7.78 22.06 12.38
N PRO A 64 -8.48 22.31 11.26
CA PRO A 64 -7.84 22.82 10.06
C PRO A 64 -7.28 24.20 10.38
N PHE A 65 -5.99 24.39 10.10
CA PHE A 65 -5.29 25.68 10.08
C PHE A 65 -5.77 26.69 11.14
N ALA A 66 -5.57 26.38 12.42
CA ALA A 66 -5.89 27.30 13.52
C ALA A 66 -5.08 28.62 13.49
N HIS A 67 -4.13 28.76 12.56
CA HIS A 67 -3.23 29.91 12.43
C HIS A 67 -3.44 30.70 11.13
N VAL A 68 -4.31 30.26 10.22
CA VAL A 68 -4.63 31.00 8.99
C VAL A 68 -5.92 31.76 9.24
N THR A 69 -5.80 32.89 9.94
CA THR A 69 -6.92 33.80 10.22
C THR A 69 -7.26 34.72 9.05
N SER A 70 -6.41 34.76 8.02
CA SER A 70 -6.75 35.44 6.77
C SER A 70 -7.30 34.43 5.77
N ARG A 71 -8.57 34.58 5.38
CA ARG A 71 -9.11 33.93 4.16
C ARG A 71 -8.45 34.61 2.96
N GLY A 72 -7.16 34.36 2.74
CA GLY A 72 -6.48 34.87 1.57
C GLY A 72 -7.20 34.36 0.33
N THR A 73 -7.55 35.25 -0.58
CA THR A 73 -7.99 34.83 -1.92
C THR A 73 -6.83 34.10 -2.59
N ARG A 74 -7.14 33.19 -3.53
CA ARG A 74 -6.14 32.31 -4.16
C ARG A 74 -4.93 33.08 -4.71
N ASP A 75 -5.13 34.31 -5.14
CA ASP A 75 -4.11 35.17 -5.73
C ASP A 75 -3.18 35.80 -4.67
N GLU A 76 -3.57 35.87 -3.39
CA GLU A 76 -2.71 36.36 -2.30
C GLU A 76 -1.76 35.28 -1.75
N LEU A 77 -2.01 34.01 -2.10
CA LEU A 77 -1.25 32.87 -1.56
C LEU A 77 -0.07 32.44 -2.44
N TYR A 78 0.04 33.03 -3.62
CA TYR A 78 1.18 32.87 -4.53
C TYR A 78 1.81 34.25 -4.70
N GLU A 79 2.98 34.48 -4.09
CA GLU A 79 3.86 35.58 -4.52
C GLU A 79 4.67 35.08 -5.73
N ASP A 80 4.85 35.96 -6.73
CA ASP A 80 5.59 35.71 -7.99
C ASP A 80 7.00 35.14 -7.79
#